data_AF-A7T360-F1
#
_entry.id   AF-A7T360-F1
#
_cell.length_a   1.000
_cell.length_b   1.000
_cell.length_c   1.000
_cell.angle_alpha   90.00
_cell.angle_beta   90.00
_cell.angle_gamma   90.00
#
_symmetry.space_group_name_H-M   'P 1'
#
loop_
_entity.id
_entity.type
_entity.pdbx_description
1 polymer ?
#
loop_
_entity_poly.entity_id
_entity_poly.type
_entity_poly.pdbx_seq_one_letter_code
_entity_poly.pdbx_strand_id
1 'polypeptide(L)'
;MIIYIQRRQITEVRKADEKTKQRYKKSFDDRHGVRSLPVLEEGDQVRVKLDNEKGWKTQGRIVAADTRNRSYIVETSNSSLLKRNRRHLRPSAGIDQDIIPYELPEEEDFKSDDTQDVDDSTGAEQFDDANTRELKTRSGRTVKKPMRYIEEFYGLILRL
;
A
#
# COMPACT_ATOMS: atom_id res chain seq x y z
N MET A 1 35.46 -28.93 -9.94
CA MET A 1 35.00 -27.91 -10.92
C MET A 1 33.47 -27.77 -11.03
N ILE A 2 32.64 -28.48 -10.26
CA ILE A 2 31.16 -28.45 -10.38
C ILE A 2 30.50 -27.42 -9.46
N ILE A 3 31.13 -27.11 -8.31
CA ILE A 3 30.61 -26.17 -7.29
C ILE A 3 30.51 -24.72 -7.83
N TYR A 4 31.32 -24.37 -8.84
CA TYR A 4 31.45 -23.01 -9.37
C TYR A 4 30.29 -22.60 -10.29
N ILE A 5 29.63 -23.56 -10.96
CA ILE A 5 28.57 -23.30 -11.95
C ILE A 5 27.23 -23.00 -11.25
N GLN A 6 26.92 -23.71 -10.16
CA GLN A 6 25.69 -23.51 -9.37
C GLN A 6 25.65 -22.14 -8.66
N ARG A 7 26.78 -21.69 -8.10
CA ARG A 7 26.87 -20.36 -7.46
C ARG A 7 26.67 -19.21 -8.45
N ARG A 8 27.18 -19.31 -9.68
CA ARG A 8 27.07 -18.28 -10.72
C ARG A 8 25.61 -18.08 -11.18
N GLN A 9 24.84 -19.16 -11.30
CA GLN A 9 23.41 -19.07 -11.66
C GLN A 9 22.59 -18.41 -10.54
N ILE A 10 22.86 -18.75 -9.28
CA ILE A 10 22.15 -18.14 -8.13
C ILE A 10 22.40 -16.64 -8.03
N THR A 11 23.63 -16.17 -8.28
CA THR A 11 23.92 -14.73 -8.24
C THR A 11 23.21 -13.95 -9.34
N GLU A 12 23.10 -14.52 -10.54
CA GLU A 12 22.40 -13.85 -11.65
C GLU A 12 20.89 -13.79 -11.42
N VAL A 13 20.29 -14.86 -10.88
CA VAL A 13 18.87 -14.85 -10.46
C VAL A 13 18.62 -13.79 -9.37
N ARG A 14 19.52 -13.67 -8.38
CA ARG A 14 19.40 -12.65 -7.33
C ARG A 14 19.48 -11.22 -7.88
N LYS A 15 20.43 -10.95 -8.79
CA LYS A 15 20.55 -9.63 -9.45
C LYS A 15 19.31 -9.31 -10.28
N ALA A 16 18.77 -10.27 -11.02
CA ALA A 16 17.55 -10.08 -11.81
C ALA A 16 16.32 -9.81 -10.92
N ASP A 17 16.21 -10.51 -9.80
CA ASP A 17 15.17 -10.30 -8.78
C ASP A 17 15.31 -8.92 -8.11
N GLU A 18 16.52 -8.52 -7.71
CA GLU A 18 16.81 -7.19 -7.17
C GLU A 18 16.43 -6.07 -8.16
N LYS A 19 16.80 -6.23 -9.44
CA LYS A 19 16.42 -5.28 -10.50
C LYS A 19 14.90 -5.18 -10.67
N THR A 20 14.20 -6.31 -10.58
CA THR A 20 12.73 -6.35 -10.69
C THR A 20 12.08 -5.66 -9.48
N LYS A 21 12.56 -5.93 -8.27
CA LYS A 21 12.12 -5.27 -7.03
C LYS A 21 12.36 -3.75 -7.07
N GLN A 22 13.52 -3.32 -7.57
CA GLN A 22 13.83 -1.89 -7.74
C GLN A 22 12.86 -1.22 -8.72
N ARG A 23 12.52 -1.87 -9.84
CA ARG A 23 11.53 -1.36 -10.80
C ARG A 23 10.15 -1.21 -10.17
N TYR A 24 9.67 -2.23 -9.47
CA TYR A 24 8.38 -2.17 -8.78
C TYR A 24 8.36 -1.08 -7.71
N LYS A 25 9.44 -0.95 -6.94
CA LYS A 25 9.60 0.12 -5.94
C LYS A 25 9.51 1.49 -6.60
N LYS A 26 10.27 1.72 -7.68
CA LYS A 26 10.25 3.00 -8.41
C LYS A 26 8.86 3.33 -8.93
N SER A 27 8.22 2.43 -9.67
CA SER A 27 6.86 2.67 -10.21
C SER A 27 5.82 2.91 -9.12
N PHE A 28 5.95 2.26 -7.96
CA PHE A 28 5.08 2.50 -6.82
C PHE A 28 5.34 3.87 -6.17
N ASP A 29 6.61 4.19 -5.92
CA ASP A 29 7.02 5.44 -5.28
C ASP A 29 6.63 6.64 -6.16
N ASP A 30 6.81 6.55 -7.48
CA ASP A 30 6.45 7.58 -8.47
C ASP A 30 4.93 7.80 -8.51
N ARG A 31 4.13 6.72 -8.65
CA ARG A 31 2.66 6.80 -8.74
C ARG A 31 2.02 7.31 -7.46
N HIS A 32 2.57 6.96 -6.30
CA HIS A 32 1.99 7.30 -5.01
C HIS A 32 2.66 8.51 -4.35
N GLY A 33 3.61 9.16 -5.02
CA GLY A 33 4.36 10.30 -4.49
C GLY A 33 4.99 9.99 -3.13
N VAL A 34 5.56 8.79 -2.98
CA VAL A 34 6.12 8.32 -1.71
C VAL A 34 7.36 9.15 -1.39
N ARG A 35 7.33 9.84 -0.26
CA ARG A 35 8.45 10.66 0.23
C ARG A 35 8.89 10.18 1.60
N SER A 36 10.19 10.14 1.82
CA SER A 36 10.77 9.91 3.15
C SER A 36 10.47 11.11 4.04
N LEU A 37 9.85 10.86 5.20
CA LEU A 37 9.63 11.89 6.21
C LEU A 37 10.98 12.21 6.89
N PRO A 38 11.29 13.49 7.16
CA PRO A 38 12.56 13.85 7.78
C PRO A 38 12.62 13.28 9.20
N VAL A 39 13.79 12.82 9.62
CA VAL A 39 14.01 12.35 11.00
C VAL A 39 13.81 13.52 11.95
N LEU A 40 13.31 13.22 13.16
CA LEU A 40 13.10 14.23 14.19
C LEU A 40 13.96 13.87 15.39
N GLU A 41 14.54 14.88 16.02
CA GLU A 41 15.46 14.69 17.14
C GLU A 41 14.76 14.91 18.48
N GLU A 42 15.37 14.40 19.55
CA GLU A 42 14.89 14.62 20.91
C GLU A 42 14.91 16.11 21.23
N GLY A 43 13.77 16.63 21.69
CA GLY A 43 13.59 18.03 22.01
C GLY A 43 12.97 18.88 20.91
N ASP A 44 12.81 18.37 19.69
CA ASP A 44 12.12 19.08 18.61
C ASP A 44 10.66 19.36 18.98
N GLN A 45 10.21 20.58 18.67
CA GLN A 45 8.81 20.93 18.79
C GLN A 45 8.04 20.45 17.56
N VAL A 46 6.91 19.79 17.82
CA VAL A 46 6.07 19.17 16.82
C VAL A 46 4.60 19.49 17.05
N ARG A 47 3.82 19.47 15.97
CA ARG A 47 2.37 19.37 15.99
C ARG A 47 1.97 17.91 15.87
N VAL A 48 1.07 17.47 16.72
CA VAL A 48 0.61 16.09 16.83
C VAL A 48 -0.81 15.98 16.28
N LYS A 49 -1.05 14.93 15.50
CA LYS A 49 -2.41 14.56 15.10
C LYS A 49 -3.03 13.64 16.15
N LEU A 50 -3.95 14.20 16.93
CA LEU A 50 -4.82 13.43 17.85
C LEU A 50 -6.05 12.92 17.11
N ASP A 51 -6.63 11.83 17.62
CA ASP A 51 -7.80 11.20 16.98
C ASP A 51 -9.10 11.95 17.32
N ASN A 52 -9.12 12.59 18.50
CA ASN A 52 -10.25 13.40 18.98
C ASN A 52 -10.36 14.76 18.29
N GLU A 53 -9.29 15.21 17.62
CA GLU A 53 -9.20 16.54 17.02
C GLU A 53 -8.94 16.45 15.51
N LYS A 54 -9.71 17.19 14.72
CA LYS A 54 -9.44 17.29 13.29
C LYS A 54 -8.22 18.18 13.05
N GLY A 55 -7.10 17.57 12.65
CA GLY A 55 -5.93 18.26 12.12
C GLY A 55 -4.70 18.17 13.01
N TRP A 56 -3.79 19.13 12.82
CA TRP A 56 -2.46 19.21 13.44
C TRP A 56 -2.41 20.37 14.44
N LYS A 57 -3.25 20.32 15.45
CA LYS A 57 -3.49 21.45 16.37
C LYS A 57 -2.65 21.36 17.63
N THR A 58 -2.55 20.17 18.19
CA THR A 58 -1.89 19.95 19.46
C THR A 58 -0.39 20.10 19.32
N GLN A 59 0.22 20.93 20.17
CA GLN A 59 1.67 21.07 20.24
C GLN A 59 2.26 20.03 21.20
N GLY A 60 3.46 19.58 20.88
CA GLY A 60 4.22 18.69 21.72
C GLY A 60 5.72 18.76 21.43
N ARG A 61 6.48 18.06 22.26
CA ARG A 61 7.93 17.95 22.18
C ARG A 61 8.33 16.49 22.08
N ILE A 62 9.30 16.17 21.23
CA ILE A 62 9.80 14.81 21.14
C ILE A 62 10.65 14.50 22.35
N VAL A 63 10.36 13.38 23.00
CA VAL A 63 11.10 12.88 24.15
C VAL A 63 12.10 11.81 23.74
N ALA A 64 11.68 10.88 22.89
CA ALA A 64 12.52 9.78 22.43
C ALA A 64 12.02 9.18 21.12
N ALA A 65 12.92 8.62 20.33
CA ALA A 65 12.61 7.80 19.16
C ALA A 65 12.56 6.31 19.52
N ASP A 66 11.60 5.57 18.95
CA ASP A 66 11.57 4.10 19.05
C ASP A 66 12.54 3.52 18.02
N THR A 67 13.62 2.87 18.45
CA THR A 67 14.65 2.33 17.54
C THR A 67 14.14 1.23 16.62
N ARG A 68 13.05 0.55 16.98
CA ARG A 68 12.51 -0.59 16.21
C ARG A 68 11.45 -0.18 15.20
N ASN A 69 10.78 0.94 15.43
CA ASN A 69 9.59 1.34 14.68
C ASN A 69 9.70 2.78 14.19
N ARG A 70 8.81 3.19 13.28
CA ARG A 70 8.69 4.59 12.85
C ARG A 70 7.93 5.44 13.88
N SER A 71 8.09 5.17 15.18
CA SER A 71 7.31 5.75 16.25
C SER A 71 8.17 6.63 17.15
N TYR A 72 7.57 7.66 17.70
CA TYR A 72 8.19 8.61 18.62
C TYR A 72 7.32 8.72 19.88
N ILE A 73 7.98 8.97 21.00
CA ILE A 73 7.36 9.37 22.25
C ILE A 73 7.33 10.89 22.26
N VAL A 74 6.14 11.45 22.41
CA VAL A 74 5.90 12.88 22.39
C VAL A 74 5.25 13.30 23.69
N GLU A 75 5.81 14.32 24.31
CA GLU A 75 5.22 15.04 25.43
C GLU A 75 4.30 16.13 24.89
N THR A 76 3.02 16.03 25.20
CA THR A 76 1.99 16.97 24.74
C THR A 76 1.93 18.17 25.68
N SER A 77 1.38 19.31 25.23
CA SER A 77 1.10 20.49 26.09
C SER A 77 0.33 20.17 27.37
N ASN A 78 -0.49 19.12 27.35
CA ASN A 78 -1.27 18.63 28.50
C ASN A 78 -0.45 17.68 29.39
N SER A 79 0.89 17.77 29.35
CA SER A 79 1.87 16.92 30.05
C SER A 79 1.70 15.41 29.88
N SER A 80 0.98 14.97 28.83
CA SER A 80 0.79 13.55 28.54
C SER A 80 1.86 13.03 27.57
N LEU A 81 2.47 11.90 27.94
CA LEU A 81 3.39 11.15 27.08
C LEU A 81 2.59 10.22 26.17
N LEU A 82 2.74 10.41 24.87
CA LEU A 82 2.02 9.65 23.86
C LEU A 82 2.97 9.05 22.82
N LYS A 83 2.71 7.80 22.45
CA LYS A 83 3.41 7.15 21.34
C LYS A 83 2.68 7.44 20.03
N ARG A 84 3.35 8.07 19.07
CA ARG A 84 2.80 8.39 17.74
C ARG A 84 3.76 8.01 16.63
N ASN A 85 3.21 7.54 15.51
CA ASN A 85 4.00 7.29 14.30
C ASN A 85 4.52 8.62 13.73
N ARG A 86 5.69 8.61 13.11
CA ARG A 86 6.30 9.75 12.42
C ARG A 86 5.35 10.45 11.48
N ARG A 87 4.48 9.72 10.79
CA ARG A 87 3.45 10.28 9.88
C ARG A 87 2.35 11.09 10.58
N HIS A 88 2.26 11.01 11.91
CA HIS A 88 1.33 11.76 12.76
C HIS A 88 2.02 12.88 13.53
N LEU A 89 3.27 13.20 13.17
CA LEU A 89 4.05 14.33 13.70
C LEU A 89 4.45 15.28 12.57
N ARG A 90 4.31 16.59 12.79
CA ARG A 90 4.82 17.64 11.91
C ARG A 90 5.75 18.57 12.70
N PRO A 91 6.92 18.95 12.20
CA PRO A 91 7.73 20.00 12.82
C PRO A 91 6.90 21.28 13.03
N SER A 92 7.07 21.96 14.16
CA SER A 92 6.36 23.23 14.44
C SER A 92 7.13 24.47 13.98
N ALA A 93 8.46 24.42 14.03
CA ALA A 93 9.34 25.43 13.44
C ALA A 93 9.21 25.38 11.92
N GLY A 94 9.32 26.53 11.25
CA GLY A 94 9.11 26.78 9.81
C GLY A 94 10.06 26.05 8.87
N ILE A 95 10.28 24.75 9.10
CA ILE A 95 10.56 23.82 8.03
C ILE A 95 9.25 23.65 7.26
N ASP A 96 8.89 24.71 6.54
CA ASP A 96 8.16 24.58 5.29
C ASP A 96 9.08 23.71 4.43
N GLN A 97 9.01 22.39 4.60
CA GLN A 97 9.56 21.48 3.62
C GLN A 97 8.62 21.55 2.43
N ASP A 98 8.76 22.64 1.69
CA ASP A 98 8.87 22.58 0.26
C ASP A 98 9.66 21.30 -0.06
N ILE A 99 8.90 20.27 -0.44
CA ILE A 99 9.08 19.60 -1.72
C ILE A 99 10.54 19.76 -2.17
N ILE A 100 11.40 18.77 -1.89
CA ILE A 100 12.66 18.65 -2.63
C ILE A 100 12.27 18.77 -4.11
N PRO A 101 12.70 19.82 -4.85
CA PRO A 101 12.36 19.94 -6.25
C PRO A 101 12.91 18.69 -6.95
N TYR A 102 11.98 17.94 -7.54
CA TYR A 102 12.32 16.92 -8.50
C TYR A 102 13.00 17.64 -9.67
N GLU A 103 14.31 17.44 -9.87
CA GLU A 103 14.90 17.67 -11.17
C GLU A 103 14.20 16.70 -12.12
N LEU A 104 13.24 17.24 -12.86
CA LEU A 104 12.49 16.57 -13.90
C LEU A 104 13.50 16.13 -14.97
N PRO A 105 13.77 14.84 -15.17
CA PRO A 105 14.56 14.40 -16.31
C PRO A 105 13.82 14.82 -17.57
N GLU A 106 14.53 15.48 -18.49
CA GLU A 106 14.02 15.97 -19.76
C GLU A 106 13.20 14.89 -20.48
N GLU A 107 11.95 15.25 -20.80
CA GLU A 107 10.98 14.41 -21.49
C GLU A 107 11.53 14.06 -22.88
N GLU A 108 12.00 12.83 -23.07
CA GLU A 108 12.22 12.26 -24.40
C GLU A 108 10.85 11.87 -24.99
N ASP A 109 10.50 12.54 -26.09
CA ASP A 109 9.28 12.40 -26.89
C ASP A 109 8.82 10.95 -27.07
N PHE A 110 7.81 10.53 -26.30
CA PHE A 110 7.04 9.34 -26.61
C PHE A 110 5.96 9.69 -27.63
N LYS A 111 6.26 9.40 -28.90
CA LYS A 111 5.30 9.39 -30.00
C LYS A 111 4.12 8.47 -29.66
N SER A 112 2.93 9.04 -29.59
CA SER A 112 1.66 8.33 -29.52
C SER A 112 1.38 7.64 -30.86
N ASP A 113 1.19 6.33 -30.84
CA ASP A 113 0.56 5.61 -31.95
C ASP A 113 -0.89 5.27 -31.56
N ASP A 114 -1.77 5.60 -32.48
CA ASP A 114 -3.22 5.59 -32.46
C ASP A 114 -3.72 4.20 -32.87
N THR A 115 -4.62 3.58 -32.10
CA THR A 115 -5.63 2.66 -32.68
C THR A 115 -6.85 2.49 -31.76
N GLN A 116 -7.87 3.30 -32.06
CA GLN A 116 -9.30 3.00 -32.25
C GLN A 116 -10.06 1.93 -31.42
N ASP A 117 -11.23 2.40 -30.97
CA ASP A 117 -12.40 1.74 -30.41
C ASP A 117 -12.92 0.53 -31.21
N VAL A 118 -13.42 -0.48 -30.48
CA VAL A 118 -14.57 -1.30 -30.91
C VAL A 118 -15.40 -1.73 -29.70
N ASP A 119 -16.61 -1.20 -29.66
CA ASP A 119 -17.79 -1.66 -28.91
C ASP A 119 -18.38 -2.90 -29.62
N ASP A 120 -18.88 -3.91 -28.89
CA ASP A 120 -20.15 -4.54 -29.24
C ASP A 120 -20.69 -5.45 -28.11
N SER A 121 -22.01 -5.37 -27.93
CA SER A 121 -22.82 -6.04 -26.92
C SER A 121 -23.61 -7.19 -27.52
N THR A 122 -23.62 -8.39 -26.93
CA THR A 122 -24.69 -9.42 -27.10
C THR A 122 -24.42 -10.58 -26.12
N GLY A 123 -25.36 -11.24 -25.44
CA GLY A 123 -26.82 -11.30 -25.48
C GLY A 123 -27.32 -12.20 -24.33
N ALA A 124 -28.64 -12.26 -24.19
CA ALA A 124 -29.42 -12.75 -23.04
C ALA A 124 -29.44 -14.28 -22.80
N GLU A 125 -29.63 -14.62 -21.52
CA GLU A 125 -30.41 -15.72 -20.89
C GLU A 125 -30.37 -17.15 -21.46
N GLN A 126 -30.07 -18.12 -20.58
CA GLN A 126 -30.77 -19.41 -20.53
C GLN A 126 -30.60 -20.08 -19.16
N PHE A 127 -31.70 -20.09 -18.40
CA PHE A 127 -31.89 -20.94 -17.23
C PHE A 127 -32.18 -22.36 -17.71
N ASP A 128 -31.25 -23.29 -17.43
CA ASP A 128 -31.54 -24.72 -17.46
C ASP A 128 -31.27 -25.33 -16.08
N ASP A 129 -32.33 -25.93 -15.57
CA ASP A 129 -32.48 -26.59 -14.28
C ASP A 129 -31.61 -27.85 -14.11
N ALA A 130 -31.30 -28.12 -12.84
CA ALA A 130 -30.96 -29.42 -12.26
C ALA A 130 -29.70 -30.15 -12.77
N ASN A 131 -28.51 -29.61 -12.50
CA ASN A 131 -27.39 -30.40 -11.95
C ASN A 131 -26.33 -29.46 -11.36
N THR A 132 -25.83 -29.75 -10.16
CA THR A 132 -24.87 -28.94 -9.38
C THR A 132 -23.68 -28.48 -10.22
N ARG A 133 -23.75 -27.26 -10.78
CA ARG A 133 -22.64 -26.66 -11.54
C ARG A 133 -21.59 -26.17 -10.53
N GLU A 134 -20.44 -26.84 -10.47
CA GLU A 134 -19.27 -26.31 -9.78
C GLU A 134 -18.96 -24.90 -10.31
N LEU A 135 -19.13 -23.88 -9.48
CA LEU A 135 -18.79 -22.51 -9.85
C LEU A 135 -17.28 -22.42 -10.04
N LYS A 136 -16.85 -22.08 -11.27
CA LYS A 136 -15.43 -21.89 -11.61
C LYS A 136 -15.13 -20.42 -11.85
N THR A 137 -13.95 -19.98 -11.42
CA THR A 137 -13.44 -18.66 -11.78
C THR A 137 -13.13 -18.60 -13.29
N ARG A 138 -12.96 -17.40 -13.85
CA ARG A 138 -12.49 -17.20 -15.25
C ARG A 138 -11.17 -17.92 -15.60
N SER A 139 -10.41 -18.35 -14.59
CA SER A 139 -9.16 -19.11 -14.72
C SER A 139 -9.32 -20.61 -14.42
N GLY A 140 -10.55 -21.10 -14.25
CA GLY A 140 -10.87 -22.51 -14.07
C GLY A 140 -10.77 -23.05 -12.63
N ARG A 141 -10.53 -22.21 -11.61
CA ARG A 141 -10.47 -22.68 -10.21
C ARG A 141 -11.87 -22.87 -9.64
N THR A 142 -12.13 -23.98 -8.96
CA THR A 142 -13.39 -24.23 -8.27
C THR A 142 -13.55 -23.33 -7.05
N VAL A 143 -14.67 -22.61 -6.98
CA VAL A 143 -15.01 -21.69 -5.89
C VAL A 143 -15.59 -22.46 -4.72
N LYS A 144 -14.83 -22.57 -3.62
CA LYS A 144 -15.33 -23.09 -2.33
C LYS A 144 -15.87 -21.94 -1.49
N LYS A 145 -17.19 -21.91 -1.28
CA LYS A 145 -17.82 -20.89 -0.41
C LYS A 145 -17.49 -21.18 1.06
N PRO A 146 -17.23 -20.15 1.88
CA PRO A 146 -16.99 -20.34 3.31
C PRO A 146 -18.28 -20.73 4.06
N MET A 147 -18.12 -21.52 5.12
CA MET A 147 -19.21 -22.17 5.88
C MET A 147 -20.30 -21.21 6.37
N ARG A 148 -19.95 -19.96 6.66
CA ARG A 148 -20.86 -18.94 7.20
C ARG A 148 -22.03 -18.60 6.26
N TYR A 149 -21.91 -18.88 4.95
CA TYR A 149 -22.96 -18.64 3.96
C TYR A 149 -23.76 -19.90 3.60
N ILE A 150 -23.48 -21.04 4.23
CA ILE A 150 -24.17 -22.31 3.94
C ILE A 150 -25.45 -22.41 4.78
N GLU A 151 -25.47 -21.88 6.01
CA GLU A 151 -26.62 -21.93 6.93
C GLU A 151 -27.83 -21.10 6.46
N GLU A 152 -27.59 -19.95 5.82
CA GLU A 152 -28.66 -19.10 5.26
C GLU A 152 -29.44 -19.80 4.14
N PHE A 153 -28.85 -20.82 3.49
CA PHE A 153 -29.49 -21.55 2.40
C PHE A 153 -30.38 -22.71 2.88
N TYR A 154 -30.08 -23.34 4.02
CA TYR A 154 -30.89 -24.44 4.59
C TYR A 154 -32.02 -23.94 5.50
N GLY A 155 -31.89 -22.74 6.08
CA GLY A 155 -32.96 -22.11 6.89
C GLY A 155 -34.20 -21.71 6.09
N LEU A 156 -34.11 -21.63 4.76
CA LEU A 156 -35.23 -21.28 3.89
C LEU A 156 -35.99 -22.50 3.34
N ILE A 157 -35.47 -23.72 3.55
CA ILE A 157 -36.08 -24.98 3.09
C ILE A 157 -36.91 -25.68 4.18
N LEU A 158 -36.79 -25.29 5.46
CA LEU A 158 -37.51 -25.90 6.59
C LEU A 158 -38.61 -25.00 7.21
N ARG A 159 -39.32 -24.23 6.38
CA ARG A 159 -40.54 -23.53 6.81
C ARG A 159 -41.66 -23.70 5.78
N LEU A 160 -42.15 -24.94 5.67
CA LEU A 160 -43.45 -25.31 5.11
C LEU A 160 -44.12 -26.28 6.07
#